data_AF-A0A380JFE0-F1
#
_entry.id   AF-A0A380JFE0-F1
#
_cell.length_a   1.000
_cell.length_b   1.000
_cell.length_c   1.000
_cell.angle_alpha   90.00
_cell.angle_beta   90.00
_cell.angle_gamma   90.00
#
_symmetry.space_group_name_H-M   'P 1'
#
loop_
_entity.id
_entity.type
_entity.pdbx_description
1 polymer ?
#
loop_
_entity_poly.entity_id
_entity_poly.type
_entity_poly.pdbx_seq_one_letter_code
_entity_poly.pdbx_strand_id
1 'polypeptide(L)'
;MAEVIRQAWRNYSDPEVDILAFSQEEPHHTVIPIARKRQGQFELDIVLRDNHTSEQFPDGVYHPHADVQHIKKENIGLIEVMGLAILPPRLKEELAEVENYLTNQYNEIADYHKDWAGDLKKSLVINPDNVHQLVQEAIGQVFVRVLEDAGVYKRTPEGQAAFKRFLETVGIE
;
A
#
# COMPACT_ATOMS: atom_id res chain seq x y z
N MET A 1 -9.43 -1.72 25.43
CA MET A 1 -8.37 -1.08 24.64
C MET A 1 -8.72 -0.99 23.17
N ALA A 2 -8.95 -2.10 22.46
CA ALA A 2 -9.25 -2.06 21.02
C ALA A 2 -10.43 -1.15 20.64
N GLU A 3 -11.53 -1.24 21.39
CA GLU A 3 -12.70 -0.38 21.18
C GLU A 3 -12.41 1.09 21.49
N VAL A 4 -11.53 1.37 22.46
CA VAL A 4 -11.09 2.74 22.79
C VAL A 4 -10.34 3.34 21.60
N ILE A 5 -9.39 2.59 21.04
CA ILE A 5 -8.63 3.00 19.84
C ILE A 5 -9.57 3.21 18.65
N ARG A 6 -10.50 2.28 18.40
CA ARG A 6 -11.47 2.40 17.30
C ARG A 6 -12.36 3.64 17.43
N GLN A 7 -12.87 3.92 18.63
CA GLN A 7 -13.74 5.08 18.87
C GLN A 7 -12.97 6.40 18.77
N ALA A 8 -11.74 6.45 19.27
CA ALA A 8 -10.88 7.62 19.12
C ALA A 8 -10.54 7.87 17.66
N TRP A 9 -10.05 6.83 16.95
CA TRP A 9 -9.70 6.93 15.53
C TRP A 9 -10.87 7.43 14.69
N ARG A 10 -12.08 6.91 14.93
CA ARG A 10 -13.30 7.30 14.19
C ARG A 10 -13.55 8.81 14.14
N ASN A 11 -13.11 9.56 15.15
CA ASN A 11 -13.37 11.00 15.27
C ASN A 11 -12.10 11.85 15.27
N TYR A 12 -10.94 11.22 15.09
CA TYR A 12 -9.64 11.90 15.13
C TYR A 12 -9.31 12.50 13.77
N SER A 13 -8.96 13.78 13.73
CA SER A 13 -8.39 14.41 12.55
C SER A 13 -7.06 15.06 12.92
N ASP A 14 -6.11 15.00 11.99
CA ASP A 14 -4.83 15.68 12.08
C ASP A 14 -4.49 16.27 10.70
N PRO A 15 -4.95 17.50 10.41
CA PRO A 15 -4.74 18.13 9.11
C PRO A 15 -3.26 18.38 8.78
N GLU A 16 -2.35 18.35 9.76
CA GLU A 16 -0.90 18.51 9.49
C GLU A 16 -0.33 17.34 8.70
N VAL A 17 -0.97 16.17 8.76
CA VAL A 17 -0.56 14.95 8.06
C VAL A 17 -1.66 14.40 7.16
N ASP A 18 -2.61 15.27 6.78
CA ASP A 18 -3.74 14.96 5.89
C ASP A 18 -4.65 13.84 6.41
N ILE A 19 -4.86 13.75 7.73
CA ILE A 19 -5.78 12.80 8.34
C ILE A 19 -7.11 13.50 8.60
N LEU A 20 -8.19 13.00 7.99
CA LEU A 20 -9.51 13.63 8.06
C LEU A 20 -10.59 12.61 8.41
N ALA A 21 -11.12 12.66 9.64
CA ALA A 21 -12.20 11.77 10.05
C ALA A 21 -13.49 11.96 9.23
N PHE A 22 -13.75 13.17 8.73
CA PHE A 22 -14.97 13.50 8.01
C PHE A 22 -14.73 14.49 6.87
N SER A 23 -15.50 14.34 5.78
CA SER A 23 -15.74 15.41 4.80
C SER A 23 -17.22 15.74 4.81
N GLN A 24 -17.56 16.95 5.29
CA GLN A 24 -18.94 17.31 5.63
C GLN A 24 -19.50 16.33 6.68
N GLU A 25 -20.45 15.47 6.30
CA GLU A 25 -21.06 14.46 7.17
C GLU A 25 -20.56 13.03 6.87
N GLU A 26 -19.77 12.83 5.81
CA GLU A 26 -19.29 11.50 5.41
C GLU A 26 -18.09 11.08 6.29
N PRO A 27 -18.17 9.96 7.02
CA PRO A 27 -17.06 9.45 7.83
C PRO A 27 -16.06 8.63 7.00
N HIS A 28 -14.78 8.87 7.20
CA HIS A 28 -13.71 8.21 6.41
C HIS A 28 -12.99 7.09 7.17
N HIS A 29 -13.04 7.13 8.49
CA HIS A 29 -12.18 6.31 9.33
C HIS A 29 -12.78 4.95 9.69
N THR A 30 -11.96 3.91 9.58
CA THR A 30 -12.26 2.56 10.06
C THR A 30 -11.00 1.90 10.61
N VAL A 31 -11.12 0.70 11.18
CA VAL A 31 -9.98 -0.10 11.61
C VAL A 31 -10.11 -1.54 11.12
N ILE A 32 -8.99 -2.20 10.87
CA ILE A 32 -8.94 -3.66 10.70
C ILE A 32 -8.28 -4.27 11.95
N PRO A 33 -9.04 -5.01 12.78
CA PRO A 33 -8.47 -5.79 13.85
C PRO A 33 -7.91 -7.13 13.34
N ILE A 34 -6.69 -7.47 13.74
CA ILE A 34 -6.04 -8.74 13.44
C ILE A 34 -5.76 -9.47 14.75
N ALA A 35 -6.58 -10.46 15.08
CA ALA A 35 -6.45 -11.23 16.31
C ALA A 35 -5.69 -12.54 16.04
N ARG A 36 -4.69 -12.85 16.89
CA ARG A 36 -3.93 -14.10 16.83
C ARG A 36 -3.69 -14.66 18.23
N LYS A 37 -3.55 -15.98 18.33
CA LYS A 37 -3.16 -16.65 19.59
C LYS A 37 -1.71 -17.12 19.48
N ARG A 38 -0.81 -16.55 20.29
CA ARG A 38 0.61 -16.89 20.32
C ARG A 38 1.01 -17.28 21.73
N GLN A 39 1.65 -18.44 21.89
CA GLN A 39 2.10 -18.95 23.20
C GLN A 39 1.00 -18.95 24.28
N GLY A 40 -0.25 -19.25 23.88
CA GLY A 40 -1.39 -19.26 24.80
C GLY A 40 -2.03 -17.90 25.08
N GLN A 41 -1.41 -16.79 24.65
CA GLN A 41 -1.92 -15.43 24.80
C GLN A 41 -2.58 -14.93 23.52
N PHE A 42 -3.54 -14.01 23.66
CA PHE A 42 -4.15 -13.33 22.52
C PHE A 42 -3.42 -12.02 22.25
N GLU A 43 -3.04 -11.81 21.00
CA GLU A 43 -2.45 -10.58 20.49
C GLU A 43 -3.41 -9.98 19.48
N LEU A 44 -3.50 -8.65 19.47
CA LEU A 44 -4.39 -7.91 18.59
C LEU A 44 -3.62 -6.76 17.96
N ASP A 45 -3.43 -6.83 16.66
CA ASP A 45 -2.94 -5.70 15.87
C ASP A 45 -4.14 -4.89 15.37
N ILE A 46 -4.05 -3.55 15.41
CA ILE A 46 -5.11 -2.66 14.95
C ILE A 46 -4.55 -1.81 13.83
N VAL A 47 -5.08 -2.03 12.63
CA VAL A 47 -4.71 -1.27 11.45
C VAL A 47 -5.64 -0.08 11.34
N LEU A 48 -5.09 1.13 11.37
CA LEU A 48 -5.84 2.36 11.17
C LEU A 48 -6.06 2.57 9.67
N ARG A 49 -7.26 2.99 9.30
CA ARG A 49 -7.63 3.30 7.91
C ARG A 49 -8.31 4.65 7.82
N ASP A 50 -7.93 5.37 6.79
CA ASP A 50 -8.59 6.59 6.34
C ASP A 50 -8.86 6.44 4.84
N ASN A 51 -10.14 6.57 4.46
CA ASN A 51 -10.60 6.40 3.09
C ASN A 51 -10.98 7.73 2.43
N HIS A 52 -10.61 8.88 3.02
CA HIS A 52 -10.92 10.15 2.40
C HIS A 52 -10.20 10.30 1.06
N THR A 53 -10.79 11.10 0.18
CA THR A 53 -10.29 11.37 -1.15
C THR A 53 -9.98 12.86 -1.28
N SER A 54 -9.18 13.20 -2.28
CA SER A 54 -8.92 14.60 -2.66
C SER A 54 -9.03 14.75 -4.17
N GLU A 55 -9.03 15.99 -4.67
CA GLU A 55 -9.00 16.24 -6.12
C GLU A 55 -7.75 15.63 -6.77
N GLN A 56 -6.63 15.59 -6.04
CA GLN A 56 -5.39 14.97 -6.49
C GLN A 56 -5.47 13.43 -6.43
N PHE A 57 -6.15 12.87 -5.43
CA PHE A 57 -6.23 11.43 -5.19
C PHE A 57 -7.70 10.98 -5.10
N PRO A 58 -8.38 10.85 -6.26
CA PRO A 58 -9.80 10.49 -6.31
C PRO A 58 -10.08 9.04 -5.85
N ASP A 59 -9.08 8.15 -5.98
CA ASP A 59 -9.17 6.77 -5.51
C ASP A 59 -8.87 6.62 -3.99
N GLY A 60 -8.45 7.71 -3.33
CA GLY A 60 -8.11 7.75 -1.90
C GLY A 60 -6.72 8.32 -1.64
N VAL A 61 -6.59 9.17 -0.61
CA VAL A 61 -5.29 9.74 -0.22
C VAL A 61 -4.33 8.64 0.27
N TYR A 62 -4.86 7.67 1.03
CA TYR A 62 -4.12 6.50 1.52
C TYR A 62 -4.44 5.24 0.71
N HIS A 63 -4.26 5.33 -0.60
CA HIS A 63 -4.49 4.27 -1.58
C HIS A 63 -3.33 4.24 -2.60
N PRO A 64 -3.00 3.10 -3.26
CA PRO A 64 -2.04 3.07 -4.36
C PRO A 64 -2.26 4.20 -5.39
N HIS A 65 -1.24 5.03 -5.61
CA HIS A 65 -1.34 6.14 -6.57
C HIS A 65 -1.05 5.71 -8.01
N ALA A 66 -1.35 6.58 -8.97
CA ALA A 66 -1.39 6.26 -10.39
C ALA A 66 -0.10 5.64 -10.94
N ASP A 67 1.06 6.01 -10.38
CA ASP A 67 2.38 5.50 -10.77
C ASP A 67 2.56 4.00 -10.47
N VAL A 68 1.83 3.43 -9.50
CA VAL A 68 1.95 2.02 -9.09
C VAL A 68 0.73 1.17 -9.40
N GLN A 69 -0.37 1.79 -9.83
CA GLN A 69 -1.64 1.10 -10.14
C GLN A 69 -1.54 0.08 -11.27
N HIS A 70 -0.49 0.13 -12.11
CA HIS A 70 -0.24 -0.89 -13.12
C HIS A 70 -0.03 -2.28 -12.50
N ILE A 71 0.65 -2.36 -11.36
CA ILE A 71 0.81 -3.59 -10.56
C ILE A 71 -0.38 -3.79 -9.62
N LYS A 72 -0.67 -2.79 -8.78
CA LYS A 72 -1.66 -2.92 -7.71
C LYS A 72 -2.57 -1.70 -7.64
N LYS A 73 -3.81 -1.88 -8.12
CA LYS A 73 -4.86 -0.86 -8.05
C LYS A 73 -5.90 -1.15 -6.97
N GLU A 74 -6.03 -2.39 -6.51
CA GLU A 74 -7.03 -2.69 -5.49
C GLU A 74 -6.57 -2.21 -4.11
N ASN A 75 -7.54 -2.01 -3.22
CA ASN A 75 -7.30 -1.64 -1.82
C ASN A 75 -6.32 -2.61 -1.14
N ILE A 76 -5.49 -2.05 -0.25
CA ILE A 76 -4.54 -2.81 0.58
C ILE A 76 -5.29 -3.60 1.63
N GLY A 77 -5.28 -4.92 1.48
CA GLY A 77 -6.03 -5.85 2.30
C GLY A 77 -5.26 -6.32 3.55
N LEU A 78 -5.85 -7.30 4.23
CA LEU A 78 -5.26 -7.90 5.43
C LEU A 78 -3.88 -8.51 5.17
N ILE A 79 -3.70 -9.16 4.01
CA ILE A 79 -2.48 -9.89 3.66
C ILE A 79 -1.32 -8.89 3.49
N GLU A 80 -1.57 -7.79 2.79
CA GLU A 80 -0.62 -6.70 2.56
C GLU A 80 -0.21 -5.99 3.85
N VAL A 81 -1.17 -5.74 4.74
CA VAL A 81 -0.85 -5.14 6.04
C VAL A 81 0.00 -6.07 6.91
N MET A 82 -0.12 -7.39 6.73
CA MET A 82 0.75 -8.38 7.39
C MET A 82 2.14 -8.51 6.74
N GLY A 83 2.46 -7.71 5.72
CA GLY A 83 3.76 -7.71 5.05
C GLY A 83 3.89 -8.75 3.95
N LEU A 84 2.78 -9.32 3.47
CA LEU A 84 2.74 -10.27 2.36
C LEU A 84 2.07 -9.61 1.15
N ALA A 85 2.51 -9.89 -0.07
CA ALA A 85 1.83 -9.39 -1.26
C ALA A 85 0.97 -10.48 -1.91
N ILE A 86 -0.27 -10.15 -2.27
CA ILE A 86 -1.05 -10.96 -3.21
C ILE A 86 -1.19 -10.21 -4.54
N LEU A 87 -0.65 -10.83 -5.58
CA LEU A 87 -0.71 -10.29 -6.93
C LEU A 87 -2.13 -10.50 -7.51
N PRO A 88 -2.69 -9.50 -8.21
CA PRO A 88 -3.90 -9.70 -9.01
C PRO A 88 -3.70 -10.87 -9.99
N PRO A 89 -4.70 -11.75 -10.17
CA PRO A 89 -4.57 -12.91 -11.06
C PRO A 89 -4.14 -12.55 -12.49
N ARG A 90 -4.58 -11.38 -12.98
CA ARG A 90 -4.20 -10.83 -14.31
C ARG A 90 -2.69 -10.67 -14.49
N LEU A 91 -1.97 -10.32 -13.41
CA LEU A 91 -0.53 -10.04 -13.49
C LEU A 91 0.26 -11.27 -13.91
N LYS A 92 -0.25 -12.49 -13.68
CA LYS A 92 0.49 -13.69 -14.08
C LYS A 92 0.77 -13.73 -15.58
N GLU A 93 -0.23 -13.39 -16.38
CA GLU A 93 -0.10 -13.37 -17.84
C GLU A 93 0.60 -12.08 -18.30
N GLU A 94 0.22 -10.94 -17.72
CA GLU A 94 0.81 -9.64 -18.08
C GLU A 94 2.32 -9.57 -17.80
N LEU A 95 2.79 -10.17 -16.70
CA LEU A 95 4.21 -10.19 -16.34
C LEU A 95 5.03 -11.12 -17.25
N ALA A 96 4.43 -12.18 -17.80
CA ALA A 96 5.10 -13.00 -18.80
C ALA A 96 5.37 -12.17 -20.07
N GLU A 97 4.42 -11.32 -20.47
CA GLU A 97 4.62 -10.39 -21.59
C GLU A 97 5.67 -9.33 -21.29
N VAL A 98 5.76 -8.87 -20.05
CA VAL A 98 6.86 -8.00 -19.59
C VAL A 98 8.20 -8.71 -19.72
N GLU A 99 8.33 -9.95 -19.25
CA GLU A 99 9.58 -10.73 -19.36
C GLU A 99 10.01 -10.93 -20.83
N ASN A 100 9.05 -11.21 -21.72
CA ASN A 100 9.27 -11.31 -23.17
C ASN A 100 9.76 -9.98 -23.75
N TYR A 101 9.14 -8.86 -23.38
CA TYR A 101 9.56 -7.52 -23.79
C TYR A 101 11.00 -7.19 -23.35
N LEU A 102 11.33 -7.49 -22.09
CA LEU A 102 12.65 -7.22 -21.52
C LEU A 102 13.76 -8.04 -22.19
N THR A 103 13.44 -9.26 -22.66
CA THR A 103 14.38 -10.16 -23.34
C THR A 103 14.41 -10.01 -24.88
N ASN A 104 13.72 -9.00 -25.42
CA ASN A 104 13.58 -8.75 -26.87
C ASN A 104 12.88 -9.86 -27.65
N GLN A 105 11.99 -10.59 -27.00
CA GLN A 105 11.11 -11.56 -27.65
C GLN A 105 9.81 -10.86 -28.12
N TYR A 106 9.08 -11.53 -29.02
CA TYR A 106 7.72 -11.10 -29.36
C TYR A 106 6.87 -11.08 -28.08
N ASN A 107 6.06 -10.03 -27.92
CA ASN A 107 5.25 -9.81 -26.74
C ASN A 107 4.01 -8.98 -27.09
N GLU A 108 2.99 -9.10 -26.24
CA GLU A 108 1.76 -8.30 -26.24
C GLU A 108 1.63 -7.50 -24.93
N ILE A 109 2.73 -6.87 -24.50
CA ILE A 109 2.76 -6.07 -23.27
C ILE A 109 1.68 -4.97 -23.27
N ALA A 110 0.90 -4.93 -22.19
CA ALA A 110 -0.10 -3.89 -21.98
C ALA A 110 0.54 -2.50 -21.89
N ASP A 111 -0.13 -1.48 -22.46
CA ASP A 111 0.42 -0.12 -22.56
C ASP A 111 0.87 0.46 -21.21
N TYR A 112 0.10 0.21 -20.16
CA TYR A 112 0.38 0.69 -18.80
C TYR A 112 1.59 0.04 -18.12
N HIS A 113 2.20 -0.99 -18.72
CA HIS A 113 3.47 -1.57 -18.26
C HIS A 113 4.69 -1.09 -19.04
N LYS A 114 4.49 -0.43 -20.19
CA LYS A 114 5.59 -0.13 -21.13
C LYS A 114 6.63 0.82 -20.54
N ASP A 115 6.19 1.88 -19.84
CA ASP A 115 7.11 2.85 -19.26
C ASP A 115 7.96 2.21 -18.17
N TRP A 116 7.31 1.49 -17.23
CA TRP A 116 7.99 0.74 -16.18
C TRP A 116 8.97 -0.31 -16.73
N ALA A 117 8.53 -1.15 -17.67
CA ALA A 117 9.38 -2.15 -18.29
C ALA A 117 10.53 -1.51 -19.10
N GLY A 118 10.27 -0.39 -19.77
CA GLY A 118 11.28 0.39 -20.47
C GLY A 118 12.37 0.92 -19.54
N ASP A 119 12.00 1.39 -18.34
CA ASP A 119 12.95 1.87 -17.35
C ASP A 119 13.77 0.75 -16.72
N LEU A 120 13.17 -0.42 -16.47
CA LEU A 120 13.91 -1.62 -16.06
C LEU A 120 14.96 -2.00 -17.10
N LYS A 121 14.58 -1.99 -18.38
CA LYS A 121 15.47 -2.35 -19.50
C LYS A 121 16.65 -1.39 -19.67
N LYS A 122 16.48 -0.11 -19.32
CA LYS A 122 17.57 0.89 -19.32
C LYS A 122 18.48 0.75 -18.09
N SER A 123 17.93 0.34 -16.96
CA SER A 123 18.60 0.39 -15.65
C SER A 123 19.32 -0.89 -15.27
N LEU A 124 18.97 -2.02 -15.91
CA LEU A 124 19.45 -3.34 -15.54
C LEU A 124 20.03 -4.09 -16.75
N VAL A 125 20.95 -5.02 -16.49
CA VAL A 125 21.42 -5.97 -17.51
C VAL A 125 20.52 -7.19 -17.47
N ILE A 126 19.63 -7.31 -18.45
CA ILE A 126 18.59 -8.34 -18.49
C ILE A 126 18.90 -9.37 -19.57
N ASN A 127 18.74 -10.64 -19.24
CA ASN A 127 18.86 -11.78 -20.14
C ASN A 127 17.84 -12.87 -19.75
N PRO A 128 17.65 -13.92 -20.58
CA PRO A 128 16.67 -14.97 -20.29
C PRO A 128 16.90 -15.72 -18.97
N ASP A 129 18.13 -15.76 -18.45
CA ASP A 129 18.47 -16.50 -17.23
C ASP A 129 18.12 -15.71 -15.96
N ASN A 130 18.06 -14.37 -16.02
CA ASN A 130 17.82 -13.51 -14.86
C ASN A 130 16.50 -12.73 -14.89
N VAL A 131 15.82 -12.65 -16.04
CA VAL A 131 14.66 -11.77 -16.24
C VAL A 131 13.56 -12.02 -15.22
N HIS A 132 13.26 -13.28 -14.93
CA HIS A 132 12.18 -13.64 -14.00
C HIS A 132 12.45 -13.12 -12.59
N GLN A 133 13.67 -13.29 -12.09
CA GLN A 133 14.05 -12.81 -10.76
C GLN A 133 14.05 -11.28 -10.72
N LEU A 134 14.58 -10.62 -11.74
CA LEU A 134 14.61 -9.16 -11.80
C LEU A 134 13.21 -8.55 -11.83
N VAL A 135 12.28 -9.17 -12.58
CA VAL A 135 10.88 -8.76 -12.61
C VAL A 135 10.22 -8.96 -11.24
N GLN A 136 10.46 -10.08 -10.56
CA GLN A 136 9.97 -10.29 -9.19
C GLN A 136 10.49 -9.23 -8.20
N GLU A 137 11.79 -8.92 -8.25
CA GLU A 137 12.40 -7.89 -7.40
C GLU A 137 11.81 -6.51 -7.69
N ALA A 138 11.64 -6.16 -8.97
CA ALA A 138 11.03 -4.91 -9.39
C ALA A 138 9.56 -4.80 -8.94
N ILE A 139 8.79 -5.88 -9.02
CA ILE A 139 7.42 -5.93 -8.47
C ILE A 139 7.46 -5.69 -6.96
N GLY A 140 8.39 -6.30 -6.25
CA GLY A 140 8.58 -6.08 -4.81
C GLY A 140 8.80 -4.60 -4.48
N GLN A 141 9.63 -3.91 -5.27
CA GLN A 141 9.86 -2.47 -5.12
C GLN A 141 8.58 -1.65 -5.36
N VAL A 142 7.79 -1.98 -6.40
CA VAL A 142 6.50 -1.34 -6.63
C VAL A 142 5.55 -1.59 -5.45
N PHE A 143 5.51 -2.79 -4.88
CA PHE A 143 4.70 -3.08 -3.70
C PHE A 143 5.11 -2.30 -2.46
N VAL A 144 6.41 -2.07 -2.25
CA VAL A 144 6.88 -1.19 -1.15
C VAL A 144 6.32 0.22 -1.35
N ARG A 145 6.42 0.77 -2.55
CA ARG A 145 5.86 2.10 -2.88
C ARG A 145 4.34 2.16 -2.67
N VAL A 146 3.62 1.11 -3.07
CA VAL A 146 2.17 0.95 -2.81
C VAL A 146 1.85 1.02 -1.31
N LEU A 147 2.64 0.34 -0.47
CA LEU A 147 2.46 0.36 0.98
C LEU A 147 2.80 1.72 1.59
N GLU A 148 3.76 2.45 1.02
CA GLU A 148 4.08 3.81 1.44
C GLU A 148 2.92 4.78 1.19
N ASP A 149 2.18 4.62 0.09
CA ASP A 149 0.98 5.42 -0.20
C ASP A 149 -0.16 5.08 0.78
N ALA A 150 -0.42 3.77 0.97
CA ALA A 150 -1.51 3.29 1.81
C ALA A 150 -1.29 3.47 3.33
N GLY A 151 -0.06 3.70 3.77
CA GLY A 151 0.25 3.98 5.17
C GLY A 151 -0.29 5.33 5.62
N VAL A 152 -1.23 5.33 6.58
CA VAL A 152 -1.79 6.56 7.17
C VAL A 152 -0.70 7.43 7.79
N TYR A 153 0.09 6.85 8.71
CA TYR A 153 1.25 7.52 9.28
C TYR A 153 2.50 7.16 8.50
N LYS A 154 3.11 8.16 7.85
CA LYS A 154 4.34 7.97 7.08
C LYS A 154 5.53 7.68 8.00
N ARG A 155 6.52 6.96 7.48
CA ARG A 155 7.76 6.59 8.21
C ARG A 155 8.77 7.75 8.32
N THR A 156 8.30 8.99 8.26
CA THR A 156 9.10 10.21 8.42
C THR A 156 9.06 10.69 9.89
N PRO A 157 9.91 11.63 10.31
CA PRO A 157 9.82 12.23 11.65
C PRO A 157 8.45 12.85 11.94
N GLU A 158 7.84 13.50 10.95
CA GLU A 158 6.54 14.16 11.06
C GLU A 158 5.43 13.12 11.26
N GLY A 159 5.44 12.04 10.45
CA GLY A 159 4.45 10.96 10.58
C GLY A 159 4.56 10.19 11.90
N GLN A 160 5.79 9.98 12.40
CA GLN A 160 6.01 9.37 13.72
C GLN A 160 5.55 10.29 14.86
N ALA A 161 5.79 11.59 14.76
CA ALA A 161 5.30 12.56 15.73
C ALA A 161 3.75 12.62 15.72
N ALA A 162 3.12 12.62 14.55
CA ALA A 162 1.67 12.57 14.43
C ALA A 162 1.07 11.28 15.00
N PHE A 163 1.69 10.13 14.76
CA PHE A 163 1.25 8.88 15.36
C PHE A 163 1.31 8.94 16.88
N LYS A 164 2.37 9.53 17.45
CA LYS A 164 2.48 9.75 18.90
C LYS A 164 1.36 10.66 19.42
N ARG A 165 1.05 11.76 18.73
CA ARG A 165 -0.09 12.63 19.11
C ARG A 165 -1.39 11.84 19.18
N PHE A 166 -1.65 10.96 18.22
CA PHE A 166 -2.82 10.08 18.27
C PHE A 166 -2.80 9.13 19.47
N LEU A 167 -1.66 8.49 19.76
CA LEU A 167 -1.51 7.60 20.93
C LEU A 167 -1.78 8.33 22.26
N GLU A 168 -1.33 9.57 22.39
CA GLU A 168 -1.60 10.42 23.55
C GLU A 168 -3.11 10.64 23.75
N THR A 169 -3.89 10.77 22.65
CA THR A 169 -5.36 10.90 22.75
C THR A 169 -6.08 9.66 23.31
N VAL A 170 -5.45 8.48 23.21
CA VAL A 170 -6.00 7.21 23.73
C VAL A 170 -5.35 6.77 25.04
N GLY A 171 -4.46 7.59 25.62
CA GLY A 171 -3.78 7.32 26.89
C GLY A 171 -2.71 6.24 26.79
N ILE A 172 -2.04 6.14 25.64
CA ILE A 172 -0.89 5.23 25.42
C ILE A 172 0.37 6.10 25.32
N GLU A 173 1.37 5.78 26.15
CA GLU A 173 2.69 6.47 26.20
C GLU A 173 3.78 5.70 25.45
#